data_AF-A0A920RLV2-F1
#
_entry.id   AF-A0A920RLV2-F1
#
_cell.length_a   1.000
_cell.length_b   1.000
_cell.length_c   1.000
_cell.angle_alpha   90.00
_cell.angle_beta   90.00
_cell.angle_gamma   90.00
#
_symmetry.space_group_name_H-M   'P 1'
#
loop_
_entity.id
_entity.type
_entity.pdbx_description
1 polymer ?
#
loop_
_entity_poly.entity_id
_entity_poly.type
_entity_poly.pdbx_seq_one_letter_code
_entity_poly.pdbx_strand_id
1 'polypeptide(L)'
;MQGGCTCENCCLLRIGTGNVELAALFAPKPQGMPAANDWTKEMMTKGYPELRKLYGLYGKRDHVLCRSLVRFPHNYNYVSPRIMYNLFSRHLGLGDKPVVETDYEPLTPEEYTVWDKDHPAPKGGDDHEKSVTGFLSKQSQAQLASLVPRQREDMTLYRGIVGARSRRSSAAVCPGRTRWTGPRSPSTTGGITWSSPTS
;
A
#
# COMPACT_ATOMS: atom_id res chain seq x y z
N MET A 1 -2.71 3.80 -7.86
CA MET A 1 -1.34 3.24 -7.81
C MET A 1 -1.24 2.33 -6.60
N GLN A 2 -0.96 1.05 -6.83
CA GLN A 2 -0.77 0.00 -5.83
C GLN A 2 0.44 -0.82 -6.27
N GLY A 3 1.16 -1.42 -5.31
CA GLY A 3 2.32 -2.27 -5.61
C GLY A 3 1.92 -3.58 -6.27
N GLY A 4 2.88 -4.20 -6.94
CA GLY A 4 2.67 -5.47 -7.65
C GLY A 4 2.88 -6.69 -6.73
N CYS A 5 3.66 -6.54 -5.66
CA CYS A 5 3.95 -7.62 -4.73
C CYS A 5 2.83 -7.76 -3.68
N THR A 6 2.58 -8.99 -3.22
CA THR A 6 1.64 -9.29 -2.13
C THR A 6 1.99 -8.54 -0.83
N CYS A 7 3.28 -8.30 -0.58
CA CYS A 7 3.71 -7.50 0.58
C CYS A 7 3.34 -6.01 0.48
N GLU A 8 3.15 -5.50 -0.73
CA GLU A 8 2.81 -4.10 -0.98
C GLU A 8 1.30 -3.88 -1.13
N ASN A 9 0.59 -4.92 -1.58
CA ASN A 9 -0.83 -4.88 -1.93
C ASN A 9 -1.65 -5.93 -1.19
N CYS A 10 -1.81 -5.72 0.12
CA CYS A 10 -2.64 -6.60 0.94
C CYS A 10 -4.10 -6.61 0.46
N CYS A 11 -4.68 -7.81 0.36
CA CYS A 11 -6.05 -8.00 -0.09
C CYS A 11 -7.04 -7.16 0.73
N LEU A 12 -7.97 -6.50 0.02
CA LEU A 12 -9.09 -5.74 0.58
C LEU A 12 -8.70 -4.52 1.44
N LEU A 13 -7.42 -4.13 1.49
CA LEU A 13 -6.97 -2.97 2.28
C LEU A 13 -7.33 -1.63 1.61
N ARG A 14 -7.27 -1.56 0.27
CA ARG A 14 -7.32 -0.31 -0.48
C ARG A 14 -8.39 -0.33 -1.58
N ILE A 15 -9.63 -0.60 -1.21
CA ILE A 15 -10.78 -0.59 -2.13
C ILE A 15 -11.27 0.86 -2.30
N GLY A 16 -11.32 1.34 -3.55
CA GLY A 16 -11.73 2.71 -3.86
C GLY A 16 -10.72 3.80 -3.42
N THR A 17 -9.53 3.41 -2.97
CA THR A 17 -8.46 4.30 -2.51
C THR A 17 -7.10 3.84 -3.07
N GLY A 18 -6.03 4.60 -2.86
CA GLY A 18 -4.70 4.25 -3.33
C GLY A 18 -3.57 4.96 -2.60
N ASN A 19 -2.33 4.66 -2.99
CA ASN A 19 -1.14 5.16 -2.29
C ASN A 19 -1.01 6.69 -2.28
N VAL A 20 -1.62 7.40 -3.23
CA VAL A 20 -1.65 8.88 -3.24
C VAL A 20 -2.46 9.41 -2.05
N GLU A 21 -3.60 8.81 -1.75
CA GLU A 21 -4.43 9.20 -0.60
C GLU A 21 -3.76 8.82 0.73
N LEU A 22 -3.07 7.68 0.77
CA LEU A 22 -2.25 7.34 1.94
C LEU A 22 -1.10 8.33 2.14
N ALA A 23 -0.43 8.75 1.07
CA ALA A 23 0.60 9.79 1.13
C ALA A 23 0.02 11.14 1.59
N ALA A 24 -1.22 11.46 1.20
CA ALA A 24 -1.94 12.66 1.61
C ALA A 24 -2.17 12.74 3.14
N LEU A 25 -2.30 11.61 3.83
CA LEU A 25 -2.44 11.58 5.30
C LEU A 25 -1.23 12.16 6.04
N PHE A 26 -0.08 12.28 5.36
CA PHE A 26 1.11 12.88 5.93
C PHE A 26 1.11 14.42 5.89
N ALA A 27 0.17 15.03 5.14
CA ALA A 27 0.08 16.48 5.06
C ALA A 27 -0.13 17.11 6.46
N PRO A 28 0.50 18.26 6.76
CA PRO A 28 1.38 19.07 5.91
C PRO A 28 2.89 18.83 6.14
N LYS A 29 3.29 17.65 6.62
CA LYS A 29 4.70 17.34 6.89
C LYS A 29 5.51 17.20 5.59
N PRO A 30 6.81 17.50 5.58
CA PRO A 30 7.64 17.42 4.38
C PRO A 30 7.65 16.04 3.72
N GLN A 31 7.36 15.95 2.42
CA GLN A 31 7.23 14.69 1.68
C GLN A 31 7.90 14.76 0.30
N GLY A 32 8.80 13.81 0.03
CA GLY A 32 9.48 13.67 -1.27
C GLY A 32 9.09 12.38 -1.99
N MET A 33 8.76 12.47 -3.28
CA MET A 33 8.37 11.35 -4.13
C MET A 33 8.98 11.51 -5.54
N PRO A 34 10.29 11.24 -5.74
CA PRO A 34 10.87 11.26 -7.09
C PRO A 34 10.19 10.20 -7.98
N ALA A 35 9.94 10.54 -9.25
CA ALA A 35 9.28 9.67 -10.23
C ALA A 35 10.26 9.23 -11.31
N ALA A 36 10.16 7.98 -11.76
CA ALA A 36 11.02 7.39 -12.81
C ALA A 36 10.20 6.98 -14.05
N ASN A 37 10.84 6.37 -15.06
CA ASN A 37 10.17 5.81 -16.22
C ASN A 37 9.54 4.45 -15.89
N ASP A 38 8.56 4.49 -15.01
CA ASP A 38 7.72 3.39 -14.60
C ASP A 38 6.31 3.96 -14.34
N TRP A 39 5.48 3.22 -13.60
CA TRP A 39 4.13 3.65 -13.25
C TRP A 39 4.10 4.99 -12.46
N THR A 40 5.18 5.40 -11.80
CA THR A 40 5.28 6.65 -11.04
C THR A 40 5.30 7.89 -11.92
N LYS A 41 5.54 7.78 -13.24
CA LYS A 41 5.40 8.90 -14.19
C LYS A 41 4.03 9.59 -14.09
N GLU A 42 3.00 8.81 -13.76
CA GLU A 42 1.62 9.25 -13.57
C GLU A 42 1.47 10.18 -12.37
N MET A 43 2.41 10.20 -11.41
CA MET A 43 2.39 11.15 -10.29
C MET A 43 2.38 12.59 -10.79
N MET A 44 3.05 12.88 -11.92
CA MET A 44 3.14 14.25 -12.44
C MET A 44 1.79 14.83 -12.88
N THR A 45 0.82 13.97 -13.22
CA THR A 45 -0.51 14.37 -13.71
C THR A 45 -1.64 14.00 -12.75
N LYS A 46 -1.56 12.85 -12.08
CA LYS A 46 -2.65 12.27 -11.28
C LYS A 46 -2.45 12.36 -9.76
N GLY A 47 -1.22 12.53 -9.29
CA GLY A 47 -0.92 12.47 -7.84
C GLY A 47 -0.43 13.79 -7.27
N TYR A 48 0.73 14.24 -7.73
CA TYR A 48 1.42 15.42 -7.22
C TYR A 48 0.61 16.71 -7.30
N PRO A 49 -0.13 17.02 -8.40
CA PRO A 49 -0.96 18.23 -8.43
C PRO A 49 -2.02 18.25 -7.32
N GLU A 50 -2.67 17.13 -7.04
CA GLU A 50 -3.67 17.01 -5.98
C GLU A 50 -3.04 17.11 -4.58
N LEU A 51 -1.87 16.50 -4.39
CA LEU A 51 -1.12 16.65 -3.14
C LEU A 51 -0.71 18.12 -2.91
N ARG A 52 -0.27 18.85 -3.93
CA ARG A 52 0.05 20.28 -3.80
C ARG A 52 -1.17 21.11 -3.41
N LYS A 53 -2.36 20.80 -3.97
CA LYS A 53 -3.60 21.47 -3.58
C LYS A 53 -3.91 21.21 -2.10
N LEU A 54 -3.87 19.94 -1.68
CA LEU A 54 -4.11 19.54 -0.29
C LEU A 54 -3.15 20.24 0.68
N TYR A 55 -1.85 20.19 0.39
CA TYR A 55 -0.83 20.87 1.20
C TYR A 55 -1.02 22.40 1.20
N GLY A 56 -1.56 22.96 0.12
CA GLY A 56 -1.96 24.35 0.00
C GLY A 56 -3.06 24.75 0.99
N LEU A 57 -4.00 23.84 1.32
CA LEU A 57 -5.03 24.10 2.34
C LEU A 57 -4.42 24.37 3.73
N TYR A 58 -3.23 23.84 3.99
CA TYR A 58 -2.48 24.06 5.22
C TYR A 58 -1.46 25.21 5.11
N GLY A 59 -1.45 25.97 3.99
CA GLY A 59 -0.44 26.99 3.73
C GLY A 59 0.97 26.43 3.51
N LYS A 60 1.12 25.12 3.28
CA LYS A 60 2.41 24.42 3.15
C LYS A 60 2.59 23.74 1.79
N ARG A 61 2.11 24.39 0.72
CA ARG A 61 2.12 23.85 -0.65
C ARG A 61 3.48 23.31 -1.12
N ASP A 62 4.58 23.91 -0.65
CA ASP A 62 5.94 23.53 -1.05
C ASP A 62 6.63 22.56 -0.09
N HIS A 63 5.90 22.00 0.88
CA HIS A 63 6.38 20.87 1.69
C HIS A 63 6.25 19.53 0.96
N VAL A 64 5.53 19.45 -0.16
CA VAL A 64 5.48 18.26 -1.00
C VAL A 64 6.29 18.47 -2.26
N LEU A 65 7.13 17.49 -2.60
CA LEU A 65 8.04 17.51 -3.74
C LEU A 65 7.90 16.23 -4.56
N CYS A 66 7.69 16.37 -5.87
CA CYS A 66 7.74 15.27 -6.83
C CYS A 66 8.53 15.73 -8.05
N ARG A 67 9.71 15.16 -8.25
CA ARG A 67 10.58 15.49 -9.40
C ARG A 67 10.45 14.39 -10.44
N SER A 68 10.18 14.79 -11.68
CA SER A 68 10.20 13.86 -12.81
C SER A 68 11.63 13.52 -13.21
N LEU A 69 11.97 12.24 -13.14
CA LEU A 69 13.21 11.62 -13.60
C LEU A 69 12.92 10.53 -14.65
N VAL A 70 11.85 10.67 -15.42
CA VAL A 70 11.38 9.74 -16.48
C VAL A 70 12.39 9.48 -17.62
N ARG A 71 13.57 10.12 -17.58
CA ARG A 71 14.70 9.78 -18.45
C ARG A 71 15.45 8.52 -17.98
N PHE A 72 15.22 8.07 -16.74
CA PHE A 72 15.79 6.85 -16.19
C PHE A 72 14.70 5.78 -16.01
N PRO A 73 14.97 4.48 -16.25
CA PRO A 73 14.04 3.36 -16.04
C PRO A 73 13.67 3.18 -14.55
N HIS A 74 12.96 2.12 -14.15
CA HIS A 74 12.72 1.83 -12.73
C HIS A 74 14.05 1.68 -11.97
N ASN A 75 14.39 2.62 -11.08
CA ASN A 75 15.71 2.70 -10.45
C ASN A 75 15.73 3.55 -9.16
N TYR A 76 16.87 3.51 -8.46
CA TYR A 76 17.20 4.43 -7.35
C TYR A 76 18.65 4.94 -7.46
N ASN A 77 19.03 5.48 -8.63
CA ASN A 77 20.37 6.02 -8.89
C ASN A 77 20.60 7.38 -8.20
N TYR A 78 21.86 7.83 -8.12
CA TYR A 78 22.30 9.09 -7.47
C TYR A 78 21.39 10.31 -7.64
N VAL A 79 20.74 10.47 -8.80
CA VAL A 79 19.85 11.63 -9.04
C VAL A 79 18.63 11.61 -8.12
N SER A 80 18.15 10.42 -7.73
CA SER A 80 16.99 10.23 -6.86
C SER A 80 17.30 10.52 -5.37
N PRO A 81 18.32 9.90 -4.73
CA PRO A 81 18.73 10.26 -3.38
C PRO A 81 19.15 11.72 -3.26
N ARG A 82 19.83 12.31 -4.26
CA ARG A 82 20.19 13.75 -4.23
C ARG A 82 18.99 14.66 -4.00
N ILE A 83 17.82 14.33 -4.54
CA ILE A 83 16.57 15.07 -4.27
C ILE A 83 16.17 14.91 -2.80
N MET A 84 16.27 13.68 -2.28
CA MET A 84 15.91 13.35 -0.91
C MET A 84 16.88 13.97 0.11
N TYR A 85 18.19 13.98 -0.14
CA TYR A 85 19.17 14.64 0.72
C TYR A 85 18.87 16.10 0.93
N ASN A 86 18.51 16.82 -0.14
CA ASN A 86 18.12 18.24 -0.01
C ASN A 86 16.84 18.40 0.82
N LEU A 87 15.87 17.50 0.66
CA LEU A 87 14.64 17.51 1.45
C LEU A 87 14.91 17.24 2.94
N PHE A 88 15.69 16.20 3.24
CA PHE A 88 16.06 15.87 4.62
C PHE A 88 16.91 16.97 5.26
N SER A 89 17.93 17.49 4.55
CA SER A 89 18.82 18.49 5.12
C SER A 89 18.08 19.76 5.51
N ARG A 90 17.16 20.23 4.65
CA ARG A 90 16.29 21.38 4.92
C ARG A 90 15.36 21.16 6.12
N HIS A 91 14.76 19.98 6.24
CA HIS A 91 13.67 19.75 7.19
C HIS A 91 14.09 19.09 8.51
N LEU A 92 15.29 18.49 8.54
CA LEU A 92 15.91 17.94 9.75
C LEU A 92 17.05 18.82 10.28
N GLY A 93 17.40 19.92 9.59
CA GLY A 93 18.44 20.85 10.03
C GLY A 93 19.85 20.27 9.94
N LEU A 94 20.13 19.46 8.91
CA LEU A 94 21.44 18.79 8.73
C LEU A 94 22.47 19.66 7.98
N GLY A 95 22.12 20.91 7.67
CA GLY A 95 22.96 21.88 6.97
C GLY A 95 22.56 22.13 5.52
N ASP A 96 23.14 23.14 4.89
CA ASP A 96 22.74 23.63 3.57
C ASP A 96 23.71 23.26 2.43
N LYS A 97 24.73 22.44 2.74
CA LYS A 97 25.72 22.04 1.75
C LYS A 97 25.12 20.95 0.84
N PRO A 98 25.26 21.06 -0.49
CA PRO A 98 24.87 19.99 -1.40
C PRO A 98 25.58 18.69 -1.03
N VAL A 99 24.81 17.64 -0.74
CA VAL A 99 25.35 16.30 -0.52
C VAL A 99 25.67 15.70 -1.90
N VAL A 100 26.95 15.36 -2.08
CA VAL A 100 27.45 14.63 -3.25
C VAL A 100 27.83 13.24 -2.75
N GLU A 101 27.20 12.22 -3.31
CA GLU A 101 27.59 10.83 -3.02
C GLU A 101 28.99 10.60 -3.58
N THR A 102 29.84 10.02 -2.77
CA THR A 102 31.12 9.48 -3.19
C THR A 102 31.00 7.97 -3.36
N ASP A 103 31.95 7.40 -4.07
CA ASP A 103 32.11 5.95 -4.08
C ASP A 103 32.29 5.45 -2.65
N TYR A 104 31.73 4.27 -2.38
CA TYR A 104 31.88 3.57 -1.12
C TYR A 104 32.14 2.10 -1.42
N GLU A 105 32.84 1.43 -0.51
CA GLU A 105 33.05 -0.01 -0.60
C GLU A 105 31.82 -0.72 -0.01
N PRO A 106 31.08 -1.52 -0.80
CA PRO A 106 29.94 -2.26 -0.27
C PRO A 106 30.41 -3.27 0.78
N LEU A 107 29.65 -3.38 1.86
CA LEU A 107 29.89 -4.39 2.89
C LEU A 107 29.83 -5.80 2.30
N THR A 108 30.70 -6.70 2.77
CA THR A 108 30.61 -8.11 2.41
C THR A 108 29.35 -8.75 3.02
N PRO A 109 28.88 -9.89 2.49
CA PRO A 109 27.77 -10.63 3.10
C PRO A 109 28.00 -10.95 4.58
N GLU A 110 29.25 -11.24 4.97
CA GLU A 110 29.65 -11.52 6.34
C GLU A 110 29.60 -10.28 7.24
N GLU A 111 29.84 -9.09 6.70
CA GLU A 111 29.76 -7.83 7.43
C GLU A 111 28.31 -7.34 7.61
N TYR A 112 27.42 -7.66 6.68
CA TYR A 112 26.01 -7.22 6.73
C TYR A 112 25.08 -8.22 7.43
N THR A 113 25.47 -9.48 7.53
CA THR A 113 24.64 -10.51 8.17
C THR A 113 24.63 -10.34 9.69
N VAL A 114 23.46 -10.55 10.29
CA VAL A 114 23.32 -10.70 11.75
C VAL A 114 23.44 -12.18 12.18
N TRP A 115 23.66 -13.07 11.22
CA TRP A 115 23.73 -14.52 11.45
C TRP A 115 25.18 -14.98 11.60
N ASP A 116 25.42 -15.78 12.63
CA ASP A 116 26.72 -16.35 12.95
C ASP A 116 26.58 -17.80 13.45
N LYS A 117 27.65 -18.35 14.04
CA LYS A 117 27.67 -19.73 14.56
C LYS A 117 26.75 -19.92 15.77
N ASP A 118 26.58 -18.89 16.59
CA ASP A 118 25.73 -18.88 17.77
C ASP A 118 24.28 -18.51 17.41
N HIS A 119 24.09 -17.78 16.31
CA HIS A 119 22.81 -17.32 15.77
C HIS A 119 22.68 -17.69 14.29
N PRO A 120 22.44 -18.98 13.95
CA PRO A 120 22.31 -19.39 12.57
C PRO A 120 21.06 -18.80 11.91
N ALA A 121 21.14 -18.52 10.61
CA ALA A 121 20.00 -18.04 9.84
C ALA A 121 18.81 -19.02 9.91
N PRO A 122 17.57 -18.54 10.12
CA PRO A 122 16.40 -19.40 10.17
C PRO A 122 16.13 -20.03 8.80
N LYS A 123 15.48 -21.19 8.78
CA LYS A 123 14.99 -21.81 7.54
C LYS A 123 13.95 -20.91 6.88
N GLY A 124 14.26 -20.41 5.68
CA GLY A 124 13.34 -19.64 4.83
C GLY A 124 12.73 -20.47 3.71
N GLY A 125 12.24 -19.79 2.66
CA GLY A 125 11.66 -20.39 1.46
C GLY A 125 10.15 -20.63 1.54
N ASP A 126 9.59 -21.16 0.46
CA ASP A 126 8.14 -21.29 0.24
C ASP A 126 7.39 -22.00 1.37
N ASP A 127 7.98 -23.05 1.95
CA ASP A 127 7.33 -23.80 3.02
C ASP A 127 7.31 -23.03 4.35
N HIS A 128 8.35 -22.22 4.60
CA HIS A 128 8.34 -21.29 5.73
C HIS A 128 7.28 -20.20 5.51
N GLU A 129 7.19 -19.63 4.31
CA GLU A 129 6.18 -18.63 3.98
C GLU A 129 4.75 -19.19 4.14
N LYS A 130 4.48 -20.41 3.65
CA LYS A 130 3.19 -21.11 3.86
C LYS A 130 2.90 -21.33 5.34
N SER A 131 3.91 -21.69 6.13
CA SER A 131 3.76 -21.87 7.58
C SER A 131 3.36 -20.56 8.27
N VAL A 132 4.08 -19.48 7.99
CA VAL A 132 3.81 -18.15 8.58
C VAL A 132 2.45 -17.62 8.15
N THR A 133 2.12 -17.68 6.86
CA THR A 133 0.81 -17.25 6.34
C THR A 133 -0.34 -18.11 6.89
N GLY A 134 -0.12 -19.42 7.04
CA GLY A 134 -1.05 -20.34 7.70
C GLY A 134 -1.27 -20.01 9.18
N PHE A 135 -0.20 -19.67 9.91
CA PHE A 135 -0.28 -19.19 11.30
C PHE A 135 -1.09 -17.89 11.40
N LEU A 136 -0.78 -16.88 10.57
CA LEU A 136 -1.50 -15.60 10.54
C LEU A 136 -2.98 -15.77 10.17
N SER A 137 -3.28 -16.69 9.25
CA SER A 137 -4.66 -17.02 8.87
C SER A 137 -5.42 -17.64 10.03
N LYS A 138 -4.86 -18.65 10.71
CA LYS A 138 -5.46 -19.25 11.91
C LYS A 138 -5.70 -18.23 13.01
N GLN A 139 -4.71 -17.37 13.28
CA GLN A 139 -4.82 -16.30 14.27
C GLN A 139 -5.96 -15.33 13.90
N SER A 140 -6.04 -14.90 12.64
CA SER A 140 -7.10 -14.00 12.16
C SER A 140 -8.49 -14.65 12.24
N GLN A 141 -8.60 -15.93 11.89
CA GLN A 141 -9.85 -16.69 11.99
C GLN A 141 -10.30 -16.84 13.45
N ALA A 142 -9.39 -17.14 14.37
CA ALA A 142 -9.70 -17.22 15.79
C ALA A 142 -10.18 -15.87 16.35
N GLN A 143 -9.55 -14.77 15.97
CA GLN A 143 -10.00 -13.42 16.33
C GLN A 143 -11.42 -13.14 15.81
N LEU A 144 -11.70 -13.45 14.53
CA LEU A 144 -13.04 -13.26 13.97
C LEU A 144 -14.09 -14.15 14.64
N ALA A 145 -13.75 -15.42 14.91
CA ALA A 145 -14.63 -16.36 15.58
C ALA A 145 -14.97 -15.91 17.02
N SER A 146 -14.01 -15.29 17.72
CA SER A 146 -14.24 -14.73 19.06
C SER A 146 -15.22 -13.55 19.08
N LEU A 147 -15.41 -12.89 17.94
CA LEU A 147 -16.31 -11.74 17.80
C LEU A 147 -17.72 -12.15 17.36
N VAL A 148 -17.98 -13.42 17.03
CA VAL A 148 -19.29 -13.89 16.58
C VAL A 148 -20.31 -13.68 17.71
N PRO A 149 -21.36 -12.86 17.50
CA PRO A 149 -22.36 -12.57 18.52
C PRO A 149 -23.09 -13.83 18.97
N ARG A 150 -23.18 -14.05 20.28
CA ARG A 150 -23.98 -15.13 20.86
C ARG A 150 -25.29 -14.63 21.45
N GLN A 151 -25.33 -13.36 21.81
CA GLN A 151 -26.49 -12.65 22.34
C GLN A 151 -26.65 -11.28 21.66
N ARG A 152 -27.80 -10.64 21.88
CA ARG A 152 -28.17 -9.40 21.19
C ARG A 152 -27.26 -8.23 21.54
N GLU A 153 -26.71 -8.24 22.75
CA GLU A 153 -25.84 -7.22 23.32
C GLU A 153 -24.47 -7.21 22.60
N ASP A 154 -23.98 -8.39 22.20
CA ASP A 154 -22.72 -8.56 21.45
C ASP A 154 -22.79 -7.96 20.04
N MET A 155 -24.00 -7.80 19.49
CA MET A 155 -24.22 -7.26 18.15
C MET A 155 -23.68 -5.85 17.98
N THR A 156 -23.65 -5.04 19.05
CA THR A 156 -23.11 -3.67 19.00
C THR A 156 -21.61 -3.70 18.75
N LEU A 157 -20.89 -4.55 19.49
CA LEU A 157 -19.45 -4.72 19.35
C LEU A 157 -19.08 -5.32 17.98
N TYR A 158 -19.78 -6.38 17.57
CA TYR A 158 -19.56 -7.01 16.27
C TYR A 158 -19.84 -6.06 15.09
N ARG A 159 -20.92 -5.27 15.15
CA ARG A 159 -21.20 -4.25 14.12
C ARG A 159 -20.17 -3.14 14.11
N GLY A 160 -19.65 -2.75 15.27
CA GLY A 160 -18.57 -1.76 15.39
C GLY A 160 -17.26 -2.23 14.77
N ILE A 161 -16.87 -3.48 15.03
CA ILE A 161 -15.57 -4.03 14.58
C ILE A 161 -15.67 -4.64 13.19
N VAL A 162 -16.54 -5.62 12.99
CA VAL A 162 -16.68 -6.36 11.72
C VAL A 162 -17.54 -5.60 10.73
N GLY A 163 -18.66 -5.02 11.19
CA GLY A 163 -19.59 -4.28 10.32
C GLY A 163 -18.98 -3.02 9.70
N ALA A 164 -18.07 -2.33 10.38
CA ALA A 164 -17.34 -1.18 9.82
C ALA A 164 -16.30 -1.59 8.76
N ARG A 165 -15.77 -2.82 8.84
CA ARG A 165 -14.86 -3.40 7.86
C ARG A 165 -15.61 -3.88 6.62
N SER A 166 -16.71 -4.62 6.80
CA SER A 166 -17.55 -5.09 5.68
C SER A 166 -18.13 -3.94 4.86
N ARG A 167 -18.59 -2.83 5.47
CA ARG A 167 -19.10 -1.69 4.69
C ARG A 167 -18.05 -1.03 3.80
N ARG A 168 -16.78 -1.00 4.22
CA ARG A 168 -15.67 -0.45 3.42
C ARG A 168 -15.25 -1.41 2.31
N SER A 169 -15.28 -2.73 2.56
CA SER A 169 -15.00 -3.73 1.54
C SER A 169 -16.14 -3.93 0.54
N SER A 170 -17.40 -3.77 0.96
CA SER A 170 -18.60 -3.91 0.13
C SER A 170 -19.04 -2.62 -0.56
N ALA A 171 -18.39 -1.48 -0.30
CA ALA A 171 -18.64 -0.23 -1.04
C ALA A 171 -18.19 -0.31 -2.53
N ALA A 172 -17.62 -1.45 -2.96
CA ALA A 172 -17.47 -1.81 -4.37
C ALA A 172 -18.77 -2.34 -5.03
N VAL A 173 -19.89 -2.44 -4.30
CA VAL A 173 -21.20 -2.67 -4.90
C VAL A 173 -21.80 -1.30 -5.27
N CYS A 174 -22.06 -1.12 -6.58
CA CYS A 174 -22.68 0.06 -7.17
C CYS A 174 -23.77 0.69 -6.29
N PRO A 175 -23.85 2.03 -6.21
CA PRO A 175 -24.91 2.69 -5.46
C PRO A 175 -26.22 2.59 -6.26
N GLY A 176 -26.91 1.47 -6.09
CA GLY A 176 -28.28 1.27 -6.52
C GLY A 176 -29.00 0.53 -5.41
N ARG A 177 -30.02 1.16 -4.81
CA ARG A 177 -30.90 0.49 -3.83
C ARG A 177 -31.50 -0.76 -4.46
N THR A 178 -31.02 -1.94 -4.09
CA THR A 178 -31.79 -3.18 -4.24
C THR A 178 -32.34 -3.58 -2.89
N ARG A 179 -33.63 -3.29 -2.71
CA ARG A 179 -34.48 -3.86 -1.67
C ARG A 179 -34.44 -5.38 -1.82
N TRP A 180 -34.04 -6.07 -0.76
CA TRP A 180 -34.08 -7.54 -0.69
C TRP A 180 -35.54 -7.99 -0.78
N THR A 181 -35.92 -8.57 -1.92
CA THR A 181 -37.14 -9.35 -2.06
C THR A 181 -36.71 -10.82 -2.09
N GLY A 182 -37.26 -11.64 -1.19
CA GLY A 182 -36.88 -13.04 -1.01
C GLY A 182 -36.95 -13.92 -2.27
N PRO A 183 -36.53 -15.19 -2.17
CA PRO A 183 -36.25 -16.03 -3.33
C PRO A 183 -37.53 -16.27 -4.14
N ARG A 184 -37.52 -15.83 -5.41
CA ARG A 184 -38.46 -16.33 -6.43
C ARG A 184 -37.85 -17.56 -7.09
N SER A 185 -38.68 -18.57 -7.27
CA SER A 185 -38.39 -19.86 -7.90
C SER A 185 -37.79 -19.71 -9.30
N PRO A 186 -36.96 -20.67 -9.76
CA PRO A 186 -36.22 -20.54 -11.01
C PRO A 186 -37.13 -20.85 -12.20
N SER A 187 -37.30 -19.89 -13.11
CA SER A 187 -37.78 -20.15 -14.46
C SER A 187 -36.58 -20.27 -15.41
N THR A 188 -36.48 -21.44 -16.01
CA THR A 188 -35.61 -21.87 -17.10
C THR A 188 -35.60 -20.89 -18.27
N THR A 189 -34.41 -20.46 -18.70
CA THR A 189 -33.89 -20.30 -20.09
C THR A 189 -32.89 -19.12 -20.18
N GLY A 190 -31.70 -19.39 -20.72
CA GLY A 190 -30.69 -18.38 -21.02
C GLY A 190 -29.27 -18.85 -20.73
N GLY A 191 -28.72 -19.71 -21.59
CA GLY A 191 -27.32 -20.11 -21.53
C GLY A 191 -26.40 -18.95 -21.93
N ILE A 192 -25.27 -18.83 -21.23
CA ILE A 192 -24.16 -17.93 -21.60
C ILE A 192 -22.95 -18.81 -21.87
N THR A 193 -22.49 -18.80 -23.12
CA THR A 193 -21.25 -19.41 -23.58
C THR A 193 -20.06 -18.50 -23.27
N TRP A 194 -18.94 -19.11 -22.88
CA TRP A 194 -17.66 -18.43 -22.67
C TRP A 194 -16.73 -18.68 -23.85
N SER A 195 -16.21 -17.61 -24.45
CA SER A 195 -15.14 -17.67 -25.45
C SER A 195 -13.84 -17.18 -24.81
N SER A 196 -12.83 -18.05 -24.72
CA SER A 196 -11.47 -17.68 -24.32
C SER A 196 -10.71 -17.13 -25.55
N PRO A 197 -9.91 -16.05 -25.43
CA PRO A 197 -8.97 -15.69 -26.47
C PRO A 197 -7.64 -16.41 -26.25
N THR A 198 -7.25 -17.24 -27.22
CA THR A 198 -5.88 -17.69 -27.44
C THR A 198 -5.12 -16.71 -28.34
N SER A 199 -3.80 -16.68 -28.12
CA SER A 199 -2.68 -16.04 -28.82
C SER A 199 -2.40 -14.56 -28.52
#